data_AF-A0A7C6EXP6-F1
#
_entry.id   AF-A0A7C6EXP6-F1
#
_cell.length_a   1.000
_cell.length_b   1.000
_cell.length_c   1.000
_cell.angle_alpha   90.00
_cell.angle_beta   90.00
_cell.angle_gamma   90.00
#
_symmetry.space_group_name_H-M   'P 1'
#
loop_
_entity.id
_entity.type
_entity.pdbx_description
1 polymer ?
#
loop_
_entity_poly.entity_id
_entity_poly.type
_entity_poly.pdbx_seq_one_letter_code
_entity_poly.pdbx_strand_id
1 'polypeptide(L)'
;MSFAGHVLDMINRVRYNESLKTGYKELYRRIKDVQTISKNYRLNIKRKEISNEELEKIKENIRKEIYAEKRKERIKSIILLIVLGLFIIAGLILSKNA
;
A
#
# COMPACT_ATOMS: atom_id res chain seq x y z
N MET A 1 21.36 1.64 49.90
CA MET A 1 21.70 2.09 48.53
C MET A 1 22.96 2.94 48.61
N SER A 2 24.05 2.56 47.92
CA SER A 2 25.36 3.23 48.01
C SER A 2 25.43 4.45 47.08
N PHE A 3 26.12 5.51 47.51
CA PHE A 3 26.41 6.73 46.74
C PHE A 3 26.94 6.43 45.32
N ALA A 4 27.78 5.41 45.18
CA ALA A 4 28.33 4.98 43.90
C ALA A 4 27.25 4.48 42.90
N GLY A 5 26.19 3.83 43.40
CA GLY A 5 25.07 3.37 42.55
C GLY A 5 24.23 4.53 42.02
N HIS A 6 24.06 5.59 42.81
CA HIS A 6 23.33 6.78 42.39
C HIS A 6 24.09 7.59 41.32
N VAL A 7 25.41 7.68 41.45
CA VAL A 7 26.27 8.31 40.42
C VAL A 7 26.21 7.51 39.11
N LEU A 8 26.27 6.18 39.18
CA LEU A 8 26.17 5.32 38.00
C LEU A 8 24.81 5.46 37.30
N ASP A 9 23.72 5.49 38.05
CA ASP A 9 22.38 5.72 37.51
C ASP A 9 22.29 7.10 36.81
N MET A 10 22.85 8.14 37.42
CA MET A 10 22.90 9.48 36.81
C MET A 10 23.67 9.50 35.49
N ILE A 11 24.84 8.84 35.42
CA ILE A 11 25.63 8.73 34.19
C ILE A 11 24.82 8.02 33.09
N ASN A 12 24.13 6.93 33.44
CA ASN A 12 23.31 6.19 32.49
C ASN A 12 22.15 7.03 31.95
N ARG A 13 21.47 7.79 32.81
CA ARG A 13 20.40 8.71 32.41
C ARG A 13 20.88 9.81 31.48
N VAL A 14 22.06 10.41 31.75
CA VAL A 14 22.65 11.43 30.87
C VAL A 14 22.97 10.85 29.50
N ARG A 15 23.59 9.66 29.45
CA ARG A 15 23.90 8.96 28.18
C ARG A 15 22.65 8.63 27.39
N TYR A 16 21.60 8.17 28.06
CA TYR A 16 20.31 7.90 27.43
C TYR A 16 19.69 9.18 26.85
N ASN A 17 19.67 10.27 27.61
CA ASN A 17 19.14 11.55 27.14
C ASN A 17 19.92 12.11 25.94
N GLU A 18 21.26 11.98 25.93
CA GLU A 18 22.08 12.36 24.78
C GLU A 18 21.79 11.50 23.54
N SER A 19 21.54 10.20 23.70
CA SER A 19 21.14 9.34 22.58
C SER A 19 19.79 9.75 21.99
N LEU A 20 18.81 10.09 22.84
CA LEU A 20 17.51 10.57 22.38
C LEU A 20 17.64 11.89 21.62
N LYS A 21 18.40 12.85 22.17
CA LYS A 21 18.66 14.15 21.54
C LYS A 21 19.31 13.98 20.16
N THR A 22 20.27 13.07 20.04
CA THR A 22 20.93 12.77 18.77
C THR A 22 19.95 12.16 17.76
N GLY A 23 19.14 11.17 18.19
CA GLY A 23 18.11 10.55 17.34
C GLY A 23 17.07 11.54 16.83
N TYR A 24 16.59 12.46 17.68
CA TYR A 24 15.66 13.51 17.27
C TYR A 24 16.28 14.49 16.25
N LYS A 25 17.56 14.85 16.42
CA LYS A 25 18.28 15.72 15.49
C LYS A 25 18.43 15.08 14.11
N GLU A 26 18.71 13.77 14.06
CA GLU A 26 18.80 13.02 12.82
C GLU A 26 17.45 12.88 12.12
N LEU A 27 16.39 12.59 12.87
CA LEU A 27 15.02 12.53 12.35
C LEU A 27 14.60 13.88 11.75
N TYR A 28 14.85 14.98 12.46
CA TYR A 28 14.55 16.32 11.98
C TYR A 28 15.31 16.64 10.68
N ARG A 29 16.60 16.29 10.61
CA ARG A 29 17.41 16.47 9.40
C ARG A 29 16.84 15.69 8.22
N ARG A 30 16.48 14.41 8.41
CA ARG A 30 15.88 13.57 7.37
C ARG A 30 14.56 14.15 6.85
N ILE A 31 13.68 14.60 7.74
CA ILE A 31 12.39 15.20 7.35
C ILE A 31 12.63 16.49 6.58
N LYS A 32 13.55 17.34 7.04
CA LYS A 32 13.92 18.59 6.38
C LYS A 32 14.49 18.35 4.98
N ASP A 33 15.38 17.39 4.82
CA ASP A 33 16.00 17.07 3.54
C ASP A 33 14.94 16.59 2.53
N VAL A 34 14.03 15.69 2.96
CA VAL A 34 12.91 15.22 2.11
C VAL A 34 11.96 16.35 1.72
N GLN A 35 11.58 17.23 2.66
CA GLN A 35 10.73 18.38 2.35
C GLN A 35 11.41 19.37 1.39
N THR A 36 12.73 19.52 1.49
CA THR A 36 13.49 20.44 0.62
C THR A 36 13.58 19.89 -0.81
N ILE A 37 13.72 18.57 -0.98
CA ILE A 37 13.72 17.92 -2.30
C ILE A 37 12.34 18.04 -2.98
N SER A 38 11.25 17.90 -2.22
CA SER A 38 9.88 17.95 -2.76
C SER A 38 9.48 19.33 -3.29
N LYS A 39 9.90 20.42 -2.65
CA LYS A 39 9.48 21.80 -3.04
C LYS A 39 10.00 22.25 -4.40
N ASN A 40 11.08 21.68 -4.91
CA ASN A 40 11.69 22.07 -6.19
C ASN A 40 11.33 21.15 -7.37
N TYR A 41 10.57 20.06 -7.14
CA TYR A 41 10.15 19.17 -8.21
C TYR A 41 8.86 19.69 -8.85
N ARG A 42 8.99 20.70 -9.72
CA ARG A 42 7.91 21.04 -10.65
C ARG A 42 7.83 19.92 -11.68
N LEU A 43 6.82 19.06 -11.55
CA LEU A 43 6.45 18.12 -12.61
C LEU A 43 6.23 18.94 -13.88
N ASN A 44 7.14 18.84 -14.85
CA ASN A 44 6.96 19.44 -16.17
C ASN A 44 5.98 18.56 -16.95
N ILE A 45 4.71 18.63 -16.56
CA ILE A 45 3.63 17.97 -17.26
C ILE A 45 3.41 18.79 -18.52
N LYS A 46 4.06 18.40 -19.62
CA LYS A 46 3.70 18.89 -20.95
C LYS A 46 2.25 18.48 -21.18
N ARG A 47 1.32 19.42 -21.01
CA ARG A 47 -0.08 19.22 -21.34
C ARG A 47 -0.13 19.03 -22.85
N LYS A 48 -0.25 17.78 -23.31
CA LYS A 48 -0.55 17.51 -24.71
C LYS A 48 -1.92 18.12 -24.97
N GLU A 49 -2.01 19.03 -25.93
CA GLU A 49 -3.29 19.50 -26.43
C GLU A 49 -3.92 18.32 -27.16
N ILE A 50 -4.96 17.74 -26.55
CA ILE A 50 -5.71 16.61 -27.08
C ILE A 50 -7.00 17.19 -27.65
N SER A 51 -7.33 16.85 -28.89
CA SER A 51 -8.59 17.26 -29.50
C SER A 51 -9.78 16.60 -28.80
N ASN A 52 -10.96 17.20 -28.86
CA ASN A 52 -12.17 16.60 -28.24
C ASN A 52 -12.48 15.20 -28.80
N GLU A 53 -12.20 14.98 -30.08
CA GLU A 53 -12.39 13.67 -30.72
C GLU A 53 -11.43 12.60 -30.18
N GLU A 54 -10.15 12.94 -30.02
CA GLU A 54 -9.17 12.05 -29.41
C GLU A 54 -9.51 11.75 -27.95
N LEU A 55 -10.01 12.75 -27.21
CA LEU A 55 -10.44 12.57 -25.83
C LEU A 55 -11.59 11.57 -25.72
N GLU A 56 -12.59 11.66 -26.61
CA GLU A 56 -13.70 10.71 -26.63
C GLU A 56 -13.23 9.30 -27.01
N LYS A 57 -12.32 9.16 -27.98
CA LYS A 57 -11.70 7.85 -28.30
C LYS A 57 -10.97 7.24 -27.11
N ILE A 58 -10.21 8.05 -26.37
CA ILE A 58 -9.49 7.61 -25.17
C ILE A 58 -10.49 7.12 -24.11
N LYS A 59 -11.54 7.90 -23.82
CA LYS A 59 -12.58 7.51 -22.86
C LYS A 59 -13.29 6.22 -23.28
N GLU A 60 -13.61 6.08 -24.56
CA GLU A 60 -14.28 4.89 -25.07
C GLU A 60 -13.40 3.64 -24.92
N ASN A 61 -12.10 3.74 -25.25
CA ASN A 61 -11.15 2.64 -25.07
C ASN A 61 -11.03 2.23 -23.61
N ILE A 62 -10.90 3.19 -22.69
CA ILE A 62 -10.86 2.91 -21.24
C ILE A 62 -12.12 2.17 -20.79
N ARG A 63 -13.30 2.63 -21.23
CA ARG A 63 -14.57 1.96 -20.89
C ARG A 63 -14.61 0.53 -21.45
N LYS A 64 -14.21 0.32 -22.69
CA LYS A 64 -14.18 -1.01 -23.34
C LYS A 64 -13.27 -1.97 -22.59
N GLU A 65 -12.08 -1.54 -22.20
CA GLU A 65 -11.13 -2.35 -21.42
C GLU A 65 -11.73 -2.75 -20.07
N ILE A 66 -12.30 -1.79 -19.34
CA ILE A 66 -12.96 -2.04 -18.05
C ILE A 66 -14.11 -3.04 -18.20
N TYR A 67 -14.96 -2.88 -19.23
CA TYR A 67 -16.07 -3.80 -19.46
C TYR A 67 -15.59 -5.20 -19.84
N ALA A 68 -14.54 -5.30 -20.65
CA ALA A 68 -13.96 -6.59 -21.04
C ALA A 68 -13.38 -7.32 -19.82
N GLU A 69 -12.68 -6.60 -18.94
CA GLU A 69 -12.10 -7.15 -17.72
C GLU A 69 -13.20 -7.63 -16.75
N LYS A 70 -14.20 -6.78 -16.47
CA LYS A 70 -15.36 -7.15 -15.64
C LYS A 70 -16.11 -8.37 -16.18
N ARG A 71 -16.21 -8.51 -17.51
CA ARG A 71 -16.83 -9.69 -18.14
C ARG A 71 -16.01 -10.95 -17.89
N LYS A 72 -14.68 -10.88 -18.03
CA LYS A 72 -13.78 -12.01 -17.74
C LYS A 72 -13.88 -12.43 -16.27
N GLU A 73 -13.87 -11.47 -15.35
CA GLU A 73 -14.03 -11.75 -13.92
C GLU A 73 -15.37 -12.41 -13.61
N ARG A 74 -16.48 -11.90 -14.17
CA ARG A 74 -17.80 -12.50 -13.98
C ARG A 74 -17.84 -13.95 -14.45
N ILE A 75 -17.26 -14.26 -15.62
CA ILE A 75 -17.19 -15.63 -16.15
C ILE A 75 -16.37 -16.52 -15.22
N LYS A 76 -15.20 -16.06 -14.75
CA LYS A 76 -14.38 -16.80 -13.79
C LYS A 76 -15.15 -17.11 -12.50
N SER A 77 -15.88 -16.13 -11.96
CA SER A 77 -16.68 -16.31 -10.75
C SER A 77 -17.82 -17.32 -10.94
N ILE A 78 -18.49 -17.31 -12.10
CA ILE A 78 -19.53 -18.29 -12.43
C ILE A 78 -18.94 -19.70 -12.49
N ILE A 79 -17.80 -19.88 -13.17
CA ILE A 79 -17.12 -21.18 -13.27
C ILE A 79 -16.74 -21.68 -11.88
N LEU A 80 -16.15 -20.83 -11.04
CA LEU A 80 -15.78 -21.18 -9.67
C LEU A 80 -16.99 -21.63 -8.85
N LEU A 81 -18.11 -20.92 -8.96
CA LEU A 81 -19.34 -21.24 -8.25
C LEU A 81 -19.92 -22.59 -8.69
N ILE A 82 -19.90 -22.90 -9.98
CA ILE A 82 -20.31 -24.20 -10.51
C ILE A 82 -19.43 -25.32 -9.95
N VAL A 83 -18.11 -25.14 -9.99
CA VAL A 83 -17.15 -26.13 -9.49
C VAL A 83 -17.36 -26.41 -7.99
N LEU A 84 -17.49 -25.35 -7.18
CA LEU A 84 -17.79 -25.48 -5.75
C LEU A 84 -19.12 -26.18 -5.50
N GLY A 85 -20.17 -25.83 -6.25
CA GLY A 85 -21.47 -26.48 -6.17
C GLY A 85 -21.40 -27.98 -6.46
N LEU A 86 -20.64 -28.38 -7.48
CA LEU A 86 -20.43 -29.79 -7.81
C LEU A 86 -19.72 -30.55 -6.69
N PHE A 87 -18.70 -29.96 -6.06
CA PHE A 87 -18.02 -30.59 -4.92
C PHE A 87 -18.95 -30.78 -3.72
N ILE A 88 -19.80 -29.80 -3.41
CA ILE A 88 -20.79 -29.91 -2.33
C ILE A 88 -21.78 -31.04 -2.62
N ILE A 89 -22.31 -31.09 -3.85
CA ILE A 89 -23.25 -32.15 -4.26
C ILE A 89 -22.58 -33.52 -4.20
N ALA A 90 -21.35 -33.66 -4.71
CA ALA A 90 -20.61 -34.90 -4.66
C ALA A 90 -20.35 -35.35 -3.22
N GLY A 91 -19.97 -34.43 -2.33
CA GLY A 91 -19.77 -34.72 -0.90
C GLY A 91 -21.07 -35.16 -0.21
N LEU A 92 -22.20 -34.53 -0.52
CA LEU A 92 -23.50 -34.93 0.01
C LEU A 92 -23.94 -36.32 -0.48
N ILE A 93 -23.66 -36.66 -1.75
CA ILE A 93 -23.94 -38.00 -2.29
C ILE A 93 -23.06 -39.04 -1.58
N LEU A 94 -21.76 -38.76 -1.43
CA LEU A 94 -20.84 -39.66 -0.74
C LEU A 94 -21.25 -39.89 0.72
N SER A 95 -21.66 -38.82 1.43
CA SER A 95 -22.11 -38.87 2.81
C SER A 95 -23.45 -39.59 3.00
N LYS A 96 -24.32 -39.65 1.98
CA LYS A 96 -25.58 -40.40 2.05
C LYS A 96 -25.41 -41.89 1.79
N ASN A 97 -24.36 -42.27 1.07
CA ASN A 97 -24.08 -43.64 0.66
C ASN A 97 -23.05 -44.35 1.57
N ALA A 98 -22.51 -43.64 2.57
CA ALA A 98 -21.68 -44.17 3.64
C ALA A 98 -22.52 -44.39 4.90
#